data_AF-A0A1J9QBQ8-F1
#
_entry.id   AF-A0A1J9QBQ8-F1
#
_cell.length_a   1.000
_cell.length_b   1.000
_cell.length_c   1.000
_cell.angle_alpha   90.00
_cell.angle_beta   90.00
_cell.angle_gamma   90.00
#
_symmetry.space_group_name_H-M   'P 1'
#
loop_
_entity.id
_entity.type
_entity.pdbx_description
1 polymer ?
#
loop_
_entity_poly.entity_id
_entity_poly.type
_entity_poly.pdbx_seq_one_letter_code
_entity_poly.pdbx_strand_id
1 'polypeptide(L)'
;MLRPRDTPKCHSKSSSCVLSLQKSANSVIKALKSTTSIDVYSDEKPGRGLDELLQRRDIEAVIVLLPILVLPDVIRKCLAAGKHVLAEKPIAKDIATGRALIAEYESTYTPRNLVFSVAEHFRYDTGFVNASEIVASGTIGELQHVVNPALRFSKGAQGRLCAGPDTTVRVEGGDGNAVSEEIFWVDGNVNEIGAFVQAIAAGKGDRAGSPREALADVAVIESVCAGGGLVQSHEILS
;
A
#
# COMPACT_ATOMS: atom_id res chain seq x y z
N MET A 1 14.05 13.90 14.81
CA MET A 1 14.89 14.98 14.22
C MET A 1 15.79 14.33 13.19
N LEU A 2 15.38 14.30 11.91
CA LEU A 2 16.17 13.72 10.82
C LEU A 2 17.45 14.54 10.62
N ARG A 3 18.61 13.87 10.57
CA ARG A 3 19.89 14.57 10.45
C ARG A 3 20.08 15.11 9.02
N PRO A 4 20.81 16.23 8.82
CA PRO A 4 20.91 16.91 7.52
C PRO A 4 21.72 16.19 6.41
N ARG A 5 21.99 14.87 6.49
CA ARG A 5 22.89 14.16 5.56
C ARG A 5 22.36 12.84 4.99
N ASP A 6 21.11 12.48 5.22
CA ASP A 6 20.58 11.21 4.70
C ASP A 6 19.98 11.41 3.31
N THR A 7 20.81 11.22 2.28
CA THR A 7 20.35 11.13 0.89
C THR A 7 19.37 9.95 0.74
N PRO A 8 18.28 10.08 -0.03
CA PRO A 8 17.46 8.92 -0.42
C PRO A 8 18.29 7.97 -1.29
N LYS A 9 18.02 6.65 -1.27
CA LYS A 9 18.73 5.66 -2.10
C LYS A 9 17.73 4.81 -2.87
N CYS A 10 18.06 4.48 -4.12
CA CYS A 10 17.19 3.68 -4.99
C CYS A 10 18.00 2.54 -5.63
N HIS A 11 17.41 1.34 -5.70
CA HIS A 11 18.02 0.16 -6.31
C HIS A 11 17.17 -0.38 -7.47
N SER A 12 17.81 -0.89 -8.52
CA SER A 12 17.15 -1.59 -9.62
C SER A 12 18.03 -2.71 -10.20
N LYS A 13 17.39 -3.76 -10.72
CA LYS A 13 18.07 -4.86 -11.42
C LYS A 13 18.67 -4.47 -12.77
N SER A 14 18.25 -3.33 -13.37
CA SER A 14 18.82 -2.84 -14.62
C SER A 14 18.89 -1.32 -14.69
N SER A 15 19.95 -0.78 -15.29
CA SER A 15 20.20 0.67 -15.37
C SER A 15 19.12 1.46 -16.13
N SER A 16 18.38 0.83 -17.05
CA SER A 16 17.29 1.48 -17.79
C SER A 16 16.00 1.66 -16.97
N CYS A 17 15.73 0.73 -16.04
CA CYS A 17 14.58 0.76 -15.15
C CYS A 17 14.78 1.69 -13.93
N VAL A 18 16.04 2.01 -13.61
CA VAL A 18 16.40 3.03 -12.61
C VAL A 18 15.71 4.35 -12.92
N LEU A 19 15.63 4.80 -14.18
CA LEU A 19 15.06 6.11 -14.53
C LEU A 19 13.55 6.20 -14.25
N SER A 20 12.79 5.10 -14.40
CA SER A 20 11.37 5.04 -14.03
C SER A 20 11.19 5.01 -12.50
N LEU A 21 12.01 4.24 -11.79
CA LEU A 21 11.99 4.18 -10.33
C LEU A 21 12.47 5.51 -9.71
N GLN A 22 13.40 6.20 -10.36
CA GLN A 22 13.86 7.53 -9.98
C GLN A 22 12.73 8.55 -10.11
N LYS A 23 11.84 8.43 -11.11
CA LYS A 23 10.65 9.30 -11.20
C LYS A 23 9.70 9.07 -10.02
N SER A 24 9.44 7.82 -9.65
CA SER A 24 8.63 7.48 -8.47
C SER A 24 9.30 7.91 -7.15
N ALA A 25 10.60 7.70 -7.02
CA ALA A 25 11.39 8.18 -5.88
C ALA A 25 11.42 9.72 -5.82
N ASN A 26 11.52 10.39 -6.98
CA ASN A 26 11.45 11.84 -7.07
C ASN A 26 10.08 12.39 -6.68
N SER A 27 8.97 11.68 -6.97
CA SER A 27 7.65 12.07 -6.44
C SER A 27 7.58 11.96 -4.92
N VAL A 28 8.18 10.91 -4.34
CA VAL A 28 8.28 10.77 -2.87
C VAL A 28 9.15 11.88 -2.27
N ILE A 29 10.30 12.18 -2.87
CA ILE A 29 11.21 13.25 -2.42
C ILE A 29 10.57 14.63 -2.54
N LYS A 30 9.83 14.86 -3.62
CA LYS A 30 9.05 16.09 -3.83
C LYS A 30 7.95 16.23 -2.78
N ALA A 31 7.23 15.14 -2.46
CA ALA A 31 6.27 15.11 -1.36
C ALA A 31 6.94 15.39 -0.01
N LEU A 32 8.16 14.90 0.20
CA LEU A 32 8.98 15.15 1.39
C LEU A 32 9.71 16.51 1.39
N LYS A 33 9.51 17.36 0.37
CA LYS A 33 10.14 18.70 0.21
C LYS A 33 11.68 18.67 0.36
N SER A 34 12.32 17.57 -0.02
CA SER A 34 13.78 17.39 0.10
C SER A 34 14.49 17.61 -1.24
N THR A 35 15.70 18.18 -1.22
CA THR A 35 16.54 18.48 -2.41
C THR A 35 17.80 17.62 -2.49
N THR A 36 17.83 16.45 -1.85
CA THR A 36 19.03 15.61 -1.82
C THR A 36 19.22 14.77 -3.08
N SER A 37 20.47 14.67 -3.54
CA SER A 37 20.91 13.74 -4.58
C SER A 37 20.62 12.29 -4.15
N ILE A 38 20.01 11.48 -5.02
CA ILE A 38 19.71 10.07 -4.74
C ILE A 38 20.94 9.21 -5.06
N ASP A 39 21.41 8.41 -4.11
CA ASP A 39 22.43 7.40 -4.44
C ASP A 39 21.76 6.23 -5.18
N VAL A 40 22.26 5.92 -6.38
CA VAL A 40 21.73 4.85 -7.22
C VAL A 40 22.56 3.58 -7.08
N TYR A 41 21.87 2.47 -6.84
CA TYR A 41 22.39 1.11 -6.77
C TYR A 41 21.84 0.28 -7.93
N SER A 42 22.66 -0.61 -8.48
CA SER A 42 22.24 -1.56 -9.50
C SER A 42 23.15 -2.79 -9.53
N ASP A 43 22.56 -3.95 -9.74
CA ASP A 43 23.29 -5.22 -9.87
C ASP A 43 24.26 -5.24 -11.08
N GLU A 44 24.05 -4.34 -12.06
CA GLU A 44 24.96 -4.16 -13.21
C GLU A 44 26.27 -3.45 -12.81
N LYS A 45 26.35 -2.84 -11.62
CA LYS A 45 27.53 -2.13 -11.13
C LYS A 45 28.19 -2.94 -10.00
N PRO A 46 29.41 -3.47 -10.19
CA PRO A 46 30.12 -4.20 -9.15
C PRO A 46 30.23 -3.40 -7.84
N GLY A 47 29.89 -4.03 -6.70
CA GLY A 47 29.92 -3.38 -5.39
C GLY A 47 28.79 -2.37 -5.13
N ARG A 48 27.75 -2.35 -5.98
CA ARG A 48 26.58 -1.46 -5.88
C ARG A 48 25.26 -2.24 -6.08
N GLY A 49 25.25 -3.54 -5.83
CA GLY A 49 24.06 -4.38 -5.91
C GLY A 49 23.15 -4.23 -4.70
N LEU A 50 22.11 -5.07 -4.64
CA LEU A 50 21.16 -5.10 -3.52
C LEU A 50 21.87 -5.44 -2.20
N ASP A 51 22.76 -6.42 -2.21
CA ASP A 51 23.40 -6.91 -0.98
C ASP A 51 24.28 -5.82 -0.35
N GLU A 52 25.01 -5.03 -1.15
CA GLU A 52 25.77 -3.88 -0.64
C GLU A 52 24.87 -2.77 -0.10
N LEU A 53 23.70 -2.54 -0.73
CA LEU A 53 22.72 -1.60 -0.19
C LEU A 53 22.21 -2.07 1.17
N LEU A 54 21.88 -3.35 1.32
CA LEU A 54 21.34 -3.89 2.57
C LEU A 54 22.35 -3.90 3.72
N GLN A 55 23.64 -3.94 3.43
CA GLN A 55 24.71 -3.81 4.43
C GLN A 55 24.86 -2.39 5.00
N ARG A 56 24.27 -1.36 4.35
CA ARG A 56 24.34 0.02 4.84
C ARG A 56 23.58 0.19 6.14
N ARG A 57 24.27 0.66 7.19
CA ARG A 57 23.66 0.93 8.50
C ARG A 57 22.85 2.22 8.54
N ASP A 58 23.08 3.13 7.59
CA ASP A 58 22.33 4.40 7.45
C ASP A 58 21.00 4.24 6.70
N ILE A 59 20.63 3.02 6.32
CA ILE A 59 19.33 2.70 5.73
C ILE A 59 18.55 1.87 6.74
N GLU A 60 17.45 2.42 7.22
CA GLU A 60 16.57 1.75 8.20
C GLU A 60 15.40 1.03 7.51
N ALA A 61 14.89 1.60 6.41
CA ALA A 61 13.73 1.10 5.69
C ALA A 61 13.93 1.11 4.17
N VAL A 62 13.20 0.25 3.48
CA VAL A 62 13.19 0.14 2.02
C VAL A 62 11.76 0.08 1.48
N ILE A 63 11.55 0.71 0.32
CA ILE A 63 10.34 0.54 -0.48
C ILE A 63 10.69 -0.36 -1.67
N VAL A 64 10.00 -1.49 -1.83
CA VAL A 64 10.32 -2.53 -2.81
C VAL A 64 9.28 -2.54 -3.93
N LEU A 65 9.67 -1.97 -5.07
CA LEU A 65 8.84 -1.86 -6.28
C LEU A 65 9.35 -2.83 -7.36
N LEU A 66 9.10 -4.13 -7.21
CA LEU A 66 9.63 -5.17 -8.10
C LEU A 66 8.53 -6.06 -8.69
N PRO A 67 8.78 -6.73 -9.83
CA PRO A 67 7.84 -7.70 -10.38
C PRO A 67 7.46 -8.79 -9.37
N ILE A 68 6.17 -9.13 -9.34
CA ILE A 68 5.53 -10.07 -8.40
C ILE A 68 6.29 -11.38 -8.18
N LEU A 69 6.95 -11.94 -9.21
CA LEU A 69 7.63 -13.23 -9.13
C LEU A 69 8.90 -13.20 -8.28
N VAL A 70 9.58 -12.06 -8.20
CA VAL A 70 10.84 -11.90 -7.45
C VAL A 70 10.64 -11.16 -6.13
N LEU A 71 9.47 -10.57 -5.95
CA LEU A 71 9.14 -9.71 -4.83
C LEU A 71 9.22 -10.43 -3.47
N PRO A 72 8.67 -11.66 -3.27
CA PRO A 72 8.78 -12.38 -1.99
C PRO A 72 10.21 -12.56 -1.51
N ASP A 73 11.12 -12.94 -2.41
CA ASP A 73 12.52 -13.23 -2.06
C ASP A 73 13.27 -11.96 -1.69
N VAL A 74 12.97 -10.84 -2.36
CA VAL A 74 13.56 -9.54 -2.02
C VAL A 74 13.03 -9.03 -0.69
N ILE A 75 11.72 -9.18 -0.41
CA ILE A 75 11.14 -8.85 0.91
C ILE A 75 11.89 -9.62 2.02
N ARG A 76 12.07 -10.93 1.86
CA ARG A 76 12.83 -11.75 2.83
C ARG A 76 14.25 -11.26 3.02
N LYS A 77 14.98 -10.99 1.93
CA LYS A 77 16.35 -10.46 1.99
C LYS A 77 16.42 -9.15 2.77
N CYS A 78 15.50 -8.22 2.52
CA CYS A 78 15.45 -6.93 3.21
C CYS A 78 15.16 -7.10 4.70
N LEU A 79 14.17 -7.92 5.07
CA LEU A 79 13.81 -8.20 6.47
C LEU A 79 14.94 -8.93 7.20
N ALA A 80 15.58 -9.91 6.57
CA ALA A 80 16.73 -10.63 7.12
C ALA A 80 17.93 -9.72 7.36
N ALA A 81 18.10 -8.68 6.54
CA ALA A 81 19.11 -7.63 6.74
C ALA A 81 18.71 -6.58 7.81
N GLY A 82 17.59 -6.76 8.50
CA GLY A 82 17.12 -5.87 9.55
C GLY A 82 16.50 -4.58 9.03
N LYS A 83 15.99 -4.56 7.79
CA LYS A 83 15.32 -3.39 7.21
C LYS A 83 13.81 -3.48 7.37
N HIS A 84 13.17 -2.36 7.66
CA HIS A 84 11.71 -2.24 7.51
C HIS A 84 11.36 -2.26 6.02
N VAL A 85 10.22 -2.84 5.65
CA VAL A 85 9.83 -3.04 4.24
C VAL A 85 8.44 -2.49 3.99
N LEU A 86 8.30 -1.64 2.97
CA LEU A 86 7.04 -1.35 2.30
C LEU A 86 7.11 -1.98 0.90
N ALA A 87 6.31 -2.99 0.61
CA ALA A 87 6.36 -3.70 -0.67
C ALA A 87 5.16 -3.36 -1.55
N GLU A 88 5.38 -3.27 -2.86
CA GLU A 88 4.28 -3.21 -3.83
C GLU A 88 3.34 -4.39 -3.68
N LYS A 89 2.06 -4.12 -3.95
CA LYS A 89 1.06 -5.16 -4.08
C LYS A 89 1.03 -5.71 -5.51
N PRO A 90 0.62 -6.96 -5.71
CA PRO A 90 0.47 -8.01 -4.70
C PRO A 90 1.83 -8.57 -4.26
N ILE A 91 1.93 -9.04 -3.01
CA ILE A 91 3.20 -9.50 -2.41
C ILE A 91 3.70 -10.85 -2.94
N ALA A 92 2.84 -11.63 -3.60
CA ALA A 92 3.16 -12.95 -4.14
C ALA A 92 2.21 -13.33 -5.28
N LYS A 93 2.61 -14.30 -6.11
CA LYS A 93 1.83 -14.78 -7.27
C LYS A 93 0.60 -15.62 -6.92
N ASP A 94 0.57 -16.19 -5.72
CA ASP A 94 -0.48 -17.08 -5.25
C ASP A 94 -0.64 -17.01 -3.72
N ILE A 95 -1.80 -17.45 -3.23
CA ILE A 95 -2.18 -17.41 -1.81
C ILE A 95 -1.24 -18.23 -0.95
N ALA A 96 -0.81 -19.41 -1.42
CA ALA A 96 0.06 -20.29 -0.66
C ALA A 96 1.41 -19.61 -0.36
N THR A 97 2.01 -18.99 -1.37
CA THR A 97 3.26 -18.23 -1.26
C THR A 97 3.08 -16.99 -0.37
N GLY A 98 1.97 -16.27 -0.53
CA GLY A 98 1.64 -15.12 0.31
C GLY A 98 1.51 -15.50 1.79
N ARG A 99 0.73 -16.53 2.11
CA ARG A 99 0.55 -17.04 3.49
C ARG A 99 1.87 -17.49 4.11
N ALA A 100 2.71 -18.19 3.35
CA ALA A 100 4.02 -18.62 3.82
C ALA A 100 4.92 -17.42 4.17
N LEU A 101 4.93 -16.38 3.33
CA LEU A 101 5.68 -15.15 3.59
C LEU A 101 5.16 -14.42 4.84
N ILE A 102 3.84 -14.31 5.00
CA ILE A 102 3.22 -13.67 6.17
C ILE A 102 3.56 -14.43 7.46
N ALA A 103 3.43 -15.75 7.45
CA ALA A 103 3.74 -16.59 8.61
C ALA A 103 5.22 -16.52 9.01
N GLU A 104 6.13 -16.52 8.03
CA GLU A 104 7.56 -16.28 8.26
C GLU A 104 7.79 -14.91 8.88
N TYR A 105 7.13 -13.87 8.36
CA TYR A 105 7.25 -12.51 8.87
C TYR A 105 6.84 -12.39 10.33
N GLU A 106 5.65 -12.91 10.67
CA GLU A 106 5.10 -12.84 12.02
C GLU A 106 5.93 -13.62 13.03
N SER A 107 6.44 -14.79 12.64
CA SER A 107 7.24 -15.64 13.54
C SER A 107 8.69 -15.16 13.70
N THR A 108 9.29 -14.58 12.66
CA THR A 108 10.75 -14.33 12.62
C THR A 108 11.11 -12.86 12.79
N TYR A 109 10.32 -11.95 12.22
CA TYR A 109 10.69 -10.53 12.07
C TYR A 109 9.86 -9.60 12.96
N THR A 110 8.59 -9.92 13.23
CA THR A 110 7.79 -9.15 14.21
C THR A 110 8.42 -9.13 15.61
N PRO A 111 8.96 -10.23 16.18
CA PRO A 111 9.66 -10.19 17.48
C PRO A 111 10.94 -9.34 17.47
N ARG A 112 11.48 -9.02 16.28
CA ARG A 112 12.63 -8.14 16.09
C ARG A 112 12.22 -6.68 15.87
N ASN A 113 10.94 -6.35 16.05
CA ASN A 113 10.35 -5.03 15.81
C ASN A 113 10.50 -4.54 14.36
N LEU A 114 10.60 -5.45 13.38
CA LEU A 114 10.60 -5.08 11.98
C LEU A 114 9.16 -4.89 11.49
N VAL A 115 8.97 -3.81 10.73
CA VAL A 115 7.69 -3.44 10.13
C VAL A 115 7.72 -3.88 8.68
N PHE A 116 6.75 -4.71 8.30
CA PHE A 116 6.46 -5.06 6.91
C PHE A 116 5.06 -4.56 6.58
N SER A 117 4.95 -3.69 5.58
CA SER A 117 3.70 -3.15 5.07
C SER A 117 3.56 -3.42 3.57
N VAL A 118 2.31 -3.48 3.12
CA VAL A 118 1.93 -3.66 1.72
C VAL A 118 1.35 -2.35 1.19
N ALA A 119 1.77 -1.94 0.00
CA ALA A 119 1.40 -0.67 -0.62
C ALA A 119 -0.04 -0.71 -1.21
N GLU A 120 -1.03 -0.65 -0.33
CA GLU A 120 -2.46 -0.55 -0.64
C GLU A 120 -2.98 0.88 -0.39
N HIS A 121 -2.46 1.84 -1.16
CA HIS A 121 -2.67 3.27 -0.97
C HIS A 121 -4.15 3.70 -0.84
N PHE A 122 -5.11 2.99 -1.45
CA PHE A 122 -6.53 3.30 -1.31
C PHE A 122 -7.07 3.17 0.11
N ARG A 123 -6.41 2.42 1.00
CA ARG A 123 -6.77 2.37 2.42
C ARG A 123 -6.48 3.65 3.18
N TYR A 124 -5.58 4.46 2.64
CA TYR A 124 -5.12 5.71 3.25
C TYR A 124 -5.64 6.94 2.52
N ASP A 125 -6.38 6.75 1.43
CA ASP A 125 -6.98 7.84 0.68
C ASP A 125 -8.15 8.40 1.48
N THR A 126 -8.05 9.69 1.80
CA THR A 126 -9.00 10.35 2.71
C THR A 126 -10.44 10.22 2.22
N GLY A 127 -10.67 10.26 0.90
CA GLY A 127 -12.02 10.11 0.38
C GLY A 127 -12.58 8.69 0.53
N PHE A 128 -11.75 7.65 0.39
CA PHE A 128 -12.17 6.28 0.66
C PHE A 128 -12.39 6.02 2.16
N VAL A 129 -11.57 6.61 3.03
CA VAL A 129 -11.77 6.55 4.48
C VAL A 129 -13.10 7.20 4.87
N ASN A 130 -13.38 8.42 4.42
CA ASN A 130 -14.65 9.11 4.70
C ASN A 130 -15.85 8.33 4.14
N ALA A 131 -15.74 7.81 2.91
CA ALA A 131 -16.80 6.99 2.33
C ALA A 131 -17.08 5.74 3.19
N SER A 132 -16.04 5.07 3.68
CA SER A 132 -16.18 3.93 4.58
C SER A 132 -16.84 4.33 5.91
N GLU A 133 -16.51 5.49 6.47
CA GLU A 133 -17.12 6.00 7.70
C GLU A 133 -18.61 6.32 7.53
N ILE A 134 -19.00 6.92 6.39
CA ILE A 134 -20.41 7.20 6.05
C ILE A 134 -21.22 5.92 5.89
N VAL A 135 -20.63 4.89 5.29
CA VAL A 135 -21.27 3.57 5.19
C VAL A 135 -21.42 2.95 6.59
N ALA A 136 -20.34 2.96 7.38
CA ALA A 136 -20.33 2.36 8.72
C ALA A 136 -21.26 3.07 9.72
N SER A 137 -21.48 4.38 9.56
CA SER A 137 -22.41 5.14 10.40
C SER A 137 -23.88 4.82 10.12
N GLY A 138 -24.18 4.13 9.02
CA GLY A 138 -25.55 3.83 8.58
C GLY A 138 -26.30 5.05 8.04
N THR A 139 -25.62 6.18 7.83
CA THR A 139 -26.24 7.43 7.37
C THR A 139 -26.98 7.25 6.04
N ILE A 140 -26.49 6.36 5.18
CA ILE A 140 -27.06 6.10 3.85
C ILE A 140 -28.01 4.88 3.82
N GLY A 141 -28.29 4.27 4.98
CA GLY A 141 -29.01 3.00 5.05
C GLY A 141 -28.18 1.81 4.54
N GLU A 142 -28.85 0.81 3.97
CA GLU A 142 -28.17 -0.35 3.39
C GLU A 142 -27.46 0.04 2.09
N LEU A 143 -26.13 -0.14 2.06
CA LEU A 143 -25.33 0.12 0.87
C LEU A 143 -25.73 -0.85 -0.26
N GLN A 144 -26.40 -0.34 -1.29
CA GLN A 144 -26.79 -1.15 -2.45
C GLN A 144 -25.67 -1.19 -3.50
N HIS A 145 -24.99 -0.05 -3.74
CA HIS A 145 -24.03 0.09 -4.85
C HIS A 145 -22.87 1.03 -4.54
N VAL A 146 -21.68 0.67 -5.06
CA VAL A 146 -20.49 1.53 -5.11
C VAL A 146 -20.11 1.75 -6.58
N VAL A 147 -19.83 2.99 -6.98
CA VAL A 147 -19.44 3.33 -8.36
C VAL A 147 -18.05 3.98 -8.38
N ASN A 148 -17.14 3.46 -9.21
CA ASN A 148 -15.84 4.07 -9.46
C ASN A 148 -15.77 4.48 -10.95
N PRO A 149 -15.74 5.78 -11.33
CA PRO A 149 -15.68 6.22 -12.74
C PRO A 149 -14.51 5.70 -13.60
N ALA A 150 -13.53 4.95 -13.06
CA ALA A 150 -12.61 4.16 -13.88
C ALA A 150 -13.27 2.94 -14.56
N LEU A 151 -14.46 2.48 -14.11
CA LEU A 151 -15.23 1.37 -14.69
C LEU A 151 -16.75 1.65 -14.63
N ARG A 152 -17.48 1.54 -15.76
CA ARG A 152 -18.91 1.90 -15.88
C ARG A 152 -19.83 0.66 -15.92
N PHE A 153 -20.91 0.64 -15.12
CA PHE A 153 -22.19 -0.04 -15.45
C PHE A 153 -23.39 0.65 -14.76
N SER A 154 -24.57 0.62 -15.41
CA SER A 154 -25.88 1.09 -14.90
C SER A 154 -26.91 -0.06 -15.09
N LYS A 155 -27.92 -0.29 -14.23
CA LYS A 155 -29.08 0.57 -13.92
C LYS A 155 -29.90 -0.02 -12.74
N GLY A 156 -30.36 0.80 -11.77
CA GLY A 156 -31.48 0.45 -10.86
C GLY A 156 -31.34 0.62 -9.32
N ALA A 157 -31.13 1.86 -8.83
CA ALA A 157 -31.43 2.43 -7.48
C ALA A 157 -31.03 1.71 -6.15
N GLN A 158 -30.12 2.32 -5.33
CA GLN A 158 -30.37 3.21 -4.16
C GLN A 158 -29.05 3.51 -3.39
N GLY A 159 -28.67 4.79 -3.25
CA GLY A 159 -27.37 5.24 -2.69
C GLY A 159 -26.19 5.08 -3.67
N ARG A 160 -25.37 6.12 -3.86
CA ARG A 160 -24.30 6.14 -4.88
C ARG A 160 -23.03 6.88 -4.43
N LEU A 161 -21.95 6.15 -4.16
CA LEU A 161 -20.59 6.72 -3.96
C LEU A 161 -19.83 6.76 -5.31
N CYS A 162 -19.07 7.82 -5.62
CA CYS A 162 -18.43 8.06 -6.94
C CYS A 162 -16.95 8.50 -6.88
N ALA A 163 -15.96 7.60 -6.93
CA ALA A 163 -14.53 7.98 -6.80
C ALA A 163 -13.83 8.44 -8.11
N GLY A 164 -13.52 9.74 -8.29
CA GLY A 164 -12.83 10.32 -9.45
C GLY A 164 -11.28 10.41 -9.34
N PRO A 165 -10.60 11.13 -10.26
CA PRO A 165 -9.16 11.43 -10.16
C PRO A 165 -8.81 12.32 -8.95
N ASP A 166 -9.82 12.99 -8.40
CA ASP A 166 -9.94 13.38 -7.01
C ASP A 166 -11.09 12.54 -6.42
N THR A 167 -10.99 12.10 -5.17
CA THR A 167 -12.02 11.25 -4.58
C THR A 167 -13.23 12.11 -4.22
N THR A 168 -14.27 12.10 -5.06
CA THR A 168 -15.54 12.76 -4.76
C THR A 168 -16.45 11.81 -3.98
N VAL A 169 -16.88 12.21 -2.79
CA VAL A 169 -17.89 11.48 -2.03
C VAL A 169 -19.21 12.21 -2.19
N ARG A 170 -20.12 11.61 -2.94
CA ARG A 170 -21.49 12.09 -3.07
C ARG A 170 -22.42 11.17 -2.30
N VAL A 171 -23.30 11.77 -1.50
CA VAL A 171 -24.45 11.09 -0.89
C VAL A 171 -25.69 11.58 -1.60
N GLU A 172 -26.46 10.67 -2.20
CA GLU A 172 -27.72 10.99 -2.86
C GLU A 172 -28.88 10.45 -2.03
N GLY A 173 -29.94 11.25 -1.89
CA GLY A 173 -31.19 10.85 -1.24
C GLY A 173 -31.98 9.87 -2.09
N GLY A 174 -33.06 9.30 -1.52
CA GLY A 174 -33.92 8.35 -2.24
C GLY A 174 -34.61 8.91 -3.49
N ASP A 175 -34.63 10.24 -3.66
CA ASP A 175 -35.14 10.97 -4.81
C ASP A 175 -34.07 11.20 -5.92
N GLY A 176 -32.83 10.77 -5.69
CA GLY A 176 -31.70 10.95 -6.61
C GLY A 176 -31.05 12.33 -6.54
N ASN A 177 -31.50 13.21 -5.63
CA ASN A 177 -30.88 14.50 -5.42
C ASN A 177 -29.68 14.35 -4.47
N ALA A 178 -28.61 15.10 -4.75
CA ALA A 178 -27.44 15.13 -3.87
C ALA A 178 -27.81 15.73 -2.50
N VAL A 179 -27.59 14.97 -1.44
CA VAL A 179 -27.68 15.39 -0.04
C VAL A 179 -26.36 16.02 0.40
N SER A 180 -25.23 15.46 -0.02
CA SER A 180 -23.90 16.05 0.15
C SER A 180 -22.96 15.65 -0.98
N GLU A 181 -21.98 16.51 -1.24
CA GLU A 181 -20.90 16.25 -2.18
C GLU A 181 -19.62 16.89 -1.63
N GLU A 182 -18.60 16.08 -1.42
CA GLU A 182 -17.29 16.54 -0.95
C GLU A 182 -16.19 16.02 -1.88
N ILE A 183 -15.15 16.82 -2.08
CA ILE A 183 -14.02 16.47 -2.94
C ILE A 183 -12.78 16.37 -2.07
N PHE A 184 -12.17 15.19 -2.08
CA PHE A 184 -10.91 14.90 -1.42
C PHE A 184 -9.81 14.78 -2.46
N TRP A 185 -8.66 15.37 -2.16
CA TRP A 185 -7.46 15.20 -2.96
C TRP A 185 -6.94 13.77 -2.83
N VAL A 186 -6.42 13.20 -3.92
CA VAL A 186 -5.76 11.87 -3.85
C VAL A 186 -4.47 12.00 -3.05
N ASP A 187 -4.52 11.50 -1.82
CA ASP A 187 -3.46 11.62 -0.83
C ASP A 187 -3.00 10.26 -0.28
N GLY A 188 -3.62 9.16 -0.72
CA GLY A 188 -3.36 7.81 -0.24
C GLY A 188 -1.88 7.42 -0.23
N ASN A 189 -1.12 7.74 -1.29
CA ASN A 189 0.32 7.44 -1.34
C ASN A 189 1.13 8.19 -0.27
N VAL A 190 0.78 9.45 0.00
CA VAL A 190 1.49 10.27 1.00
C VAL A 190 1.13 9.79 2.40
N ASN A 191 -0.16 9.53 2.64
CA ASN A 191 -0.66 9.04 3.91
C ASN A 191 -0.14 7.63 4.23
N GLU A 192 -0.04 6.74 3.24
CA GLU A 192 0.53 5.41 3.37
C GLU A 192 2.01 5.45 3.79
N ILE A 193 2.84 6.23 3.07
CA ILE A 193 4.25 6.37 3.42
C ILE A 193 4.39 7.00 4.81
N GLY A 194 3.53 7.98 5.14
CA GLY A 194 3.47 8.58 6.46
C GLY A 194 3.14 7.57 7.56
N ALA A 195 2.13 6.73 7.36
CA ALA A 195 1.71 5.68 8.28
C ALA A 195 2.81 4.63 8.46
N PHE A 196 3.49 4.23 7.39
CA PHE A 196 4.62 3.31 7.45
C PHE A 196 5.79 3.88 8.28
N VAL A 197 6.15 5.15 8.07
CA VAL A 197 7.19 5.82 8.86
C VAL A 197 6.79 5.95 10.34
N GLN A 198 5.52 6.25 10.62
CA GLN A 198 5.00 6.31 11.99
C GLN A 198 5.01 4.92 12.66
N ALA A 199 4.65 3.87 11.93
CA ALA A 199 4.69 2.49 12.43
C ALA A 199 6.11 2.07 12.82
N ILE A 200 7.11 2.44 12.01
CA ILE A 200 8.53 2.25 12.34
C ILE A 200 8.89 2.99 13.63
N ALA A 201 8.57 4.29 13.71
CA ALA A 201 8.88 5.11 14.88
C ALA A 201 8.20 4.60 16.17
N ALA A 202 7.00 4.02 16.05
CA ALA A 202 6.27 3.42 17.16
C ALA A 202 6.72 1.98 17.49
N GLY A 203 7.54 1.35 16.64
CA GLY A 203 7.89 -0.06 16.75
C GLY A 203 6.70 -1.01 16.61
N LYS A 204 5.61 -0.56 16.00
CA LYS A 204 4.35 -1.29 15.89
C LYS A 204 3.78 -1.12 14.49
N GLY A 205 3.57 -2.22 13.79
CA GLY A 205 2.98 -2.22 12.45
C GLY A 205 1.60 -1.56 12.43
N ASP A 206 1.33 -0.84 11.35
CA ASP A 206 -0.01 -0.32 11.07
C ASP A 206 -0.91 -1.45 10.55
N ARG A 207 -2.16 -1.47 11.01
CA ARG A 207 -3.12 -2.51 10.65
C ARG A 207 -3.52 -2.41 9.18
N ALA A 208 -3.82 -1.20 8.70
CA ALA A 208 -4.31 -0.98 7.34
C ALA A 208 -3.25 -1.39 6.30
N GLY A 209 -1.97 -1.17 6.60
CA GLY A 209 -0.86 -1.59 5.76
C GLY A 209 -0.41 -3.03 5.99
N SER A 210 -1.05 -3.80 6.88
CA SER A 210 -0.54 -5.11 7.26
C SER A 210 -0.66 -6.14 6.12
N PRO A 211 0.30 -7.07 5.99
CA PRO A 211 0.23 -8.15 5.00
C PRO A 211 -1.01 -9.03 5.13
N ARG A 212 -1.54 -9.18 6.36
CA ARG A 212 -2.80 -9.89 6.61
C ARG A 212 -4.00 -9.18 6.00
N GLU A 213 -4.07 -7.86 6.14
CA GLU A 213 -5.17 -7.09 5.55
C GLU A 213 -5.12 -7.19 4.01
N ALA A 214 -3.93 -7.13 3.41
CA ALA A 214 -3.76 -7.36 1.96
C ALA A 214 -4.22 -8.76 1.50
N LEU A 215 -4.09 -9.78 2.35
CA LEU A 215 -4.64 -11.11 2.07
C LEU A 215 -6.17 -11.14 2.13
N ALA A 216 -6.79 -10.32 2.98
CA ALA A 216 -8.25 -10.22 3.07
C ALA A 216 -8.86 -9.65 1.77
N ASP A 217 -8.15 -8.76 1.07
CA ASP A 217 -8.60 -8.24 -0.23
C ASP A 217 -8.76 -9.35 -1.28
N VAL A 218 -7.90 -10.39 -1.21
CA VAL A 218 -7.99 -11.54 -2.13
C VAL A 218 -9.32 -12.27 -1.94
N ALA A 219 -9.76 -12.47 -0.68
CA ALA A 219 -11.05 -13.09 -0.40
C ALA A 219 -12.23 -12.26 -0.94
N VAL A 220 -12.12 -10.92 -0.91
CA VAL A 220 -13.11 -10.03 -1.52
C VAL A 220 -13.15 -10.21 -3.04
N ILE A 221 -11.98 -10.23 -3.70
CA ILE A 221 -11.88 -10.44 -5.14
C ILE A 221 -12.43 -11.82 -5.54
N GLU A 222 -12.07 -12.88 -4.81
CA GLU A 222 -12.57 -14.23 -5.06
C GLU A 222 -14.10 -14.30 -4.94
N SER A 223 -14.68 -13.67 -3.90
CA SER A 223 -16.13 -13.58 -3.75
C SER A 223 -16.77 -12.88 -4.95
N VAL A 224 -16.24 -11.71 -5.36
CA VAL A 224 -16.75 -10.98 -6.53
C VAL A 224 -16.67 -11.84 -7.80
N CYS A 225 -15.55 -12.55 -8.02
CA CYS A 225 -15.38 -13.44 -9.16
C CYS A 225 -16.30 -14.67 -9.11
N ALA A 226 -16.68 -15.14 -7.92
CA ALA A 226 -17.58 -16.28 -7.71
C ALA A 226 -19.08 -15.91 -7.76
N GLY A 227 -19.42 -14.67 -8.11
CA GLY A 227 -20.82 -14.20 -8.19
C GLY A 227 -21.28 -13.38 -6.99
N GLY A 228 -20.36 -12.99 -6.11
CA GLY A 228 -20.61 -12.21 -4.90
C GLY A 228 -21.08 -13.05 -3.71
N GLY A 229 -21.30 -12.38 -2.57
CA GLY A 229 -21.79 -12.99 -1.33
C GLY A 229 -20.94 -12.66 -0.12
N LEU A 230 -21.27 -13.28 1.02
CA LEU A 230 -20.51 -13.15 2.27
C LEU A 230 -19.07 -13.59 2.05
N VAL A 231 -18.13 -12.65 2.21
CA VAL A 231 -16.69 -12.91 2.11
C VAL A 231 -16.26 -13.63 3.39
N GLN A 232 -15.90 -14.91 3.28
CA GLN A 232 -15.13 -15.57 4.33
C GLN A 232 -13.68 -15.17 4.14
N SER A 233 -13.16 -14.32 5.04
CA SER A 233 -11.75 -13.97 5.01
C SER A 233 -10.91 -15.24 5.14
N HIS A 234 -9.80 -15.33 4.39
CA HIS A 234 -8.82 -16.40 4.59
C HIS A 234 -8.37 -16.33 6.05
N GLU A 235 -8.78 -17.33 6.86
CA GLU A 235 -8.73 -17.35 8.32
C GLU A 235 -7.77 -16.32 8.94
N ILE A 236 -8.33 -15.21 9.42
CA ILE A 236 -7.65 -14.29 10.33
C ILE A 236 -7.63 -15.01 11.69
N LEU A 237 -6.71 -15.94 11.88
CA LEU A 237 -6.49 -16.54 13.20
C LEU A 237 -5.96 -15.43 14.12
N SER A 238 -6.82 -15.03 15.07
CA SER A 238 -6.59 -14.04 16.13
C SER A 238 -5.29 -14.22 16.88
#